data_AF-A0A944HXE1-F1
#
_entry.id   AF-A0A944HXE1-F1
#
_cell.length_a   1.000
_cell.length_b   1.000
_cell.length_c   1.000
_cell.angle_alpha   90.00
_cell.angle_beta   90.00
_cell.angle_gamma   90.00
#
_symmetry.space_group_name_H-M   'P 1'
#
loop_
_entity.id
_entity.type
_entity.pdbx_description
1 polymer ?
#
loop_
_entity_poly.entity_id
_entity_poly.type
_entity_poly.pdbx_seq_one_letter_code
_entity_poly.pdbx_strand_id
1 'polypeptide(L)'
;MNPRRVNQGVPHDHSYNFATRILTGGYGHIVRRRTDTGEGEFTSTDLLPGIVAIERPGSSYTLGHPMVHQAVMLPGTVTLFVRGPRLKSRSHAVADLMPSVGTWPARAEPGSGPRHSRPASLDEYRAMRDELARQGLIG
;
A
#
# COMPACT_ATOMS: atom_id res chain seq x y z
N MET A 1 -6.37 -6.22 -0.65
CA MET A 1 -5.25 -7.16 -0.42
C MET A 1 -5.05 -7.23 1.09
N ASN A 2 -5.15 -8.40 1.72
CA ASN A 2 -5.00 -8.53 3.18
C ASN A 2 -3.49 -8.43 3.52
N PRO A 3 -3.03 -7.42 4.30
CA PRO A 3 -1.59 -7.18 4.47
C PRO A 3 -1.01 -8.18 5.47
N ARG A 4 -0.59 -9.34 4.98
CA ARG A 4 0.18 -10.32 5.75
C ARG A 4 1.62 -9.83 5.91
N ARG A 5 2.25 -10.11 7.06
CA ARG A 5 3.64 -9.72 7.38
C ARG A 5 4.65 -10.04 6.28
N VAL A 6 4.44 -11.13 5.54
CA VAL A 6 5.31 -11.59 4.44
C VAL A 6 5.24 -10.75 3.16
N ASN A 7 4.16 -10.00 2.92
CA ASN A 7 3.98 -9.25 1.67
C ASN A 7 4.34 -7.76 1.81
N GLN A 8 4.52 -7.25 3.03
CA GLN A 8 4.83 -5.84 3.26
C GLN A 8 6.23 -5.44 2.73
N GLY A 9 7.10 -6.44 2.49
CA GLY A 9 8.47 -6.23 2.03
C GLY A 9 8.68 -6.31 0.52
N VAL A 10 7.69 -6.73 -0.28
CA VAL A 10 7.92 -6.89 -1.73
C VAL A 10 7.64 -5.56 -2.43
N PRO A 11 8.61 -5.01 -3.19
CA PRO A 11 8.36 -3.81 -3.97
C PRO A 11 7.24 -4.03 -4.98
N HIS A 12 6.31 -3.07 -5.06
CA HIS A 12 5.15 -3.18 -5.93
C HIS A 12 4.67 -1.80 -6.40
N ASP A 13 3.88 -1.83 -7.47
CA ASP A 13 3.23 -0.67 -8.04
C ASP A 13 1.72 -0.63 -7.70
N HIS A 14 1.02 0.43 -8.13
CA HIS A 14 -0.38 0.67 -7.74
C HIS A 14 -1.31 0.75 -8.93
N SER A 15 -2.56 0.33 -8.74
CA SER A 15 -3.59 0.50 -9.78
C SER A 15 -4.12 1.94 -9.91
N TYR A 16 -3.65 2.86 -9.07
CA TYR A 16 -4.13 4.24 -8.92
C TYR A 16 -2.99 5.13 -8.44
N ASN A 17 -3.06 6.41 -8.77
CA ASN A 17 -2.26 7.42 -8.08
C ASN A 17 -2.80 7.58 -6.65
N PHE A 18 -1.94 7.85 -5.68
CA PHE A 18 -2.38 8.09 -4.32
C PHE A 18 -1.51 9.10 -3.60
N ALA A 19 -2.12 9.78 -2.63
CA ALA A 19 -1.44 10.59 -1.64
C ALA A 19 -1.60 9.95 -0.26
N THR A 20 -0.59 10.13 0.59
CA THR A 20 -0.58 9.61 1.96
C THR A 20 -0.21 10.72 2.93
N ARG A 21 -0.75 10.63 4.15
CA ARG A 21 -0.29 11.36 5.32
C ARG A 21 -0.10 10.41 6.49
N ILE A 22 1.04 10.48 7.16
CA ILE A 22 1.30 9.71 8.38
C ILE A 22 0.65 10.43 9.57
N LEU A 23 -0.22 9.75 10.31
CA LEU A 23 -0.90 10.30 11.49
C LEU A 23 -0.17 9.93 12.79
N THR A 24 0.29 8.68 12.91
CA THR A 24 1.16 8.22 13.99
C THR A 24 2.06 7.08 13.50
N GLY A 25 3.10 6.73 14.25
CA GLY A 25 4.10 5.73 13.86
C GLY A 25 4.99 6.21 12.70
N GLY A 26 5.27 5.34 11.72
CA GLY A 26 6.11 5.69 10.58
C GLY A 26 6.52 4.51 9.69
N TYR A 27 7.26 4.81 8.63
CA TYR A 27 7.75 3.83 7.65
C TYR A 27 9.26 3.91 7.44
N GLY A 28 9.89 2.77 7.20
CA GLY A 28 11.00 2.71 6.26
C GLY A 28 10.44 2.60 4.85
N HIS A 29 10.62 3.63 4.02
CA HIS A 29 10.01 3.73 2.71
C HIS A 29 11.09 3.77 1.63
N ILE A 30 11.01 2.85 0.67
CA ILE A 30 11.91 2.81 -0.47
C ILE A 30 11.11 3.01 -1.74
N VAL A 31 11.42 4.05 -2.49
CA VAL A 31 10.74 4.43 -3.72
C VAL A 31 11.67 4.27 -4.90
N ARG A 32 11.25 3.50 -5.90
CA ARG A 32 12.03 3.14 -7.09
C ARG A 32 11.26 3.49 -8.36
N ARG A 33 12.01 3.62 -9.45
CA ARG A 33 11.47 3.65 -10.80
C ARG A 33 11.84 2.37 -11.52
N ARG A 34 11.02 1.98 -12.49
CA ARG A 34 11.42 0.95 -13.45
C ARG A 34 12.46 1.52 -14.42
N THR A 35 13.28 0.65 -14.98
CA THR A 35 14.24 0.96 -16.05
C THR A 35 13.52 1.21 -17.38
N ASP A 36 12.36 0.57 -17.59
CA ASP A 36 11.45 0.82 -18.69
C ASP A 36 10.42 1.91 -18.34
N THR A 37 9.64 2.33 -19.34
CA THR A 37 8.47 3.21 -19.16
C THR A 37 7.18 2.41 -19.05
N GLY A 38 7.26 1.10 -18.78
CA GLY A 38 6.20 0.13 -19.01
C GLY A 38 5.33 -0.14 -17.78
N GLU A 39 4.14 -0.68 -18.05
CA GLU A 39 3.34 -1.43 -17.09
C GLU A 39 3.49 -2.94 -17.36
N GLY A 40 3.18 -3.77 -16.38
CA GLY A 40 3.20 -5.22 -16.55
C GLY A 40 4.12 -5.93 -15.56
N GLU A 41 4.39 -7.20 -15.81
CA GLU A 41 5.31 -7.98 -14.99
C GLU A 41 6.73 -7.39 -15.03
N PHE A 42 7.45 -7.53 -13.92
CA PHE A 42 8.83 -7.06 -13.77
C PHE A 42 9.56 -7.81 -12.65
N THR A 43 10.87 -7.71 -12.68
CA THR A 43 11.82 -8.34 -11.75
C THR A 43 12.70 -7.29 -11.08
N SER A 44 13.55 -7.72 -10.14
CA SER A 44 14.46 -6.83 -9.43
C SER A 44 15.48 -6.15 -10.36
N THR A 45 15.84 -6.77 -11.49
CA THR A 45 16.75 -6.19 -12.48
C THR A 45 16.14 -5.03 -13.26
N ASP A 46 14.81 -4.91 -13.23
CA ASP A 46 14.08 -3.84 -13.90
C ASP A 46 13.93 -2.59 -13.02
N LEU A 47 14.59 -2.55 -11.85
CA LEU A 47 14.48 -1.45 -10.90
C LEU A 47 15.74 -0.58 -10.87
N LEU A 48 15.55 0.72 -11.05
CA LEU A 48 16.58 1.72 -10.78
C LEU A 48 16.81 1.87 -9.26
N PRO A 49 18.00 2.35 -8.85
CA PRO A 49 18.26 2.72 -7.46
C PRO A 49 17.16 3.60 -6.88
N GLY A 50 16.76 3.29 -5.65
CA GLY A 50 15.64 3.95 -4.98
C GLY A 50 16.06 5.05 -4.03
N ILE A 51 15.13 5.97 -3.77
CA ILE A 51 15.21 6.90 -2.64
C ILE A 51 14.75 6.14 -1.39
N VAL A 52 15.56 6.18 -0.34
CA VAL A 52 15.21 5.65 0.97
C VAL A 52 14.82 6.81 1.88
N ALA A 53 13.62 6.75 2.43
CA ALA A 53 13.07 7.75 3.33
C ALA A 53 12.57 7.11 4.62
N ILE A 54 12.66 7.86 5.73
CA ILE A 54 11.98 7.54 6.98
C ILE A 54 10.79 8.48 7.10
N GLU A 55 9.60 7.94 6.80
CA GLU A 55 8.35 8.70 6.87
C GLU A 55 7.87 8.75 8.32
N ARG A 56 7.64 9.96 8.84
CA ARG A 56 7.29 10.23 10.25
C ARG A 56 5.90 10.84 10.37
N PRO A 57 5.29 10.92 11.56
CA PRO A 57 4.01 11.61 11.74
C PRO A 57 4.09 13.03 11.18
N GLY A 58 3.11 13.39 10.36
CA GLY A 58 3.09 14.66 9.63
C GLY A 58 3.72 14.63 8.23
N SER A 59 4.53 13.61 7.89
CA SER A 59 4.99 13.38 6.51
C SER A 59 3.80 13.20 5.57
N SER A 60 3.92 13.77 4.37
CA SER A 60 2.99 13.55 3.27
C SER A 60 3.76 13.29 1.99
N TYR A 61 3.28 12.33 1.19
CA TYR A 61 3.86 12.03 -0.12
C TYR A 61 2.79 11.57 -1.11
N THR A 62 3.12 11.67 -2.39
CA THR A 62 2.25 11.24 -3.50
C THR A 62 3.04 10.30 -4.40
N LEU A 63 2.46 9.15 -4.72
CA LEU A 63 3.02 8.22 -5.71
C LEU A 63 2.09 8.11 -6.92
N GLY A 64 2.69 8.17 -8.11
CA GLY A 64 2.01 7.79 -9.34
C GLY A 64 1.84 6.27 -9.42
N HIS A 65 0.80 5.82 -10.12
CA HIS A 65 0.49 4.40 -10.33
C HIS A 65 1.64 3.52 -10.88
N PRO A 66 2.61 4.01 -11.70
CA PRO A 66 3.73 3.18 -12.15
C PRO A 66 4.92 3.19 -11.18
N MET A 67 4.89 4.04 -10.14
CA MET A 67 5.99 4.07 -9.17
C MET A 67 5.98 2.80 -8.34
N VAL A 68 7.16 2.20 -8.19
CA VAL A 68 7.38 0.99 -7.40
C VAL A 68 7.83 1.43 -6.02
N HIS A 69 7.15 0.95 -4.97
CA HIS A 69 7.60 1.23 -3.62
C HIS A 69 7.57 0.00 -2.73
N GLN A 70 8.31 0.10 -1.63
CA GLN A 70 8.33 -0.86 -0.54
C GLN A 70 8.25 -0.08 0.76
N ALA A 71 7.33 -0.45 1.65
CA ALA A 71 7.12 0.23 2.91
C ALA A 71 7.11 -0.78 4.06
N VAL A 72 8.11 -0.66 4.95
CA VAL A 72 8.16 -1.43 6.21
C VAL A 72 7.54 -0.56 7.30
N MET A 73 6.36 -0.96 7.76
CA MET A 73 5.58 -0.18 8.72
C MET A 73 6.03 -0.47 10.16
N LEU A 74 6.26 0.58 10.95
CA LEU A 74 6.51 0.44 12.38
C LEU A 74 5.20 0.06 13.11
N PRO A 75 5.28 -0.67 14.23
CA PRO A 75 4.10 -0.97 15.05
C PRO A 75 3.34 0.31 15.46
N GLY A 76 2.02 0.25 15.46
CA GLY A 76 1.16 1.40 15.83
C GLY A 76 1.05 2.47 14.76
N THR A 77 1.56 2.24 13.55
CA THR A 77 1.46 3.21 12.45
C THR A 77 0.03 3.35 11.94
N VAL A 78 -0.45 4.59 11.84
CA VAL A 78 -1.74 4.93 11.23
C VAL A 78 -1.51 5.96 10.14
N THR A 79 -2.07 5.71 8.98
CA THR A 79 -1.89 6.56 7.80
C THR A 79 -3.20 6.82 7.09
N LEU A 80 -3.41 8.10 6.75
CA LEU A 80 -4.47 8.49 5.85
C LEU A 80 -4.01 8.24 4.41
N PHE A 81 -4.77 7.44 3.68
CA PHE A 81 -4.50 7.08 2.29
C PHE A 81 -5.63 7.57 1.40
N VAL A 82 -5.32 8.46 0.47
CA VAL A 82 -6.29 9.01 -0.50
C VAL A 82 -5.86 8.57 -1.89
N ARG A 83 -6.68 7.72 -2.52
CA ARG A 83 -6.44 7.27 -3.89
C ARG A 83 -7.31 8.00 -4.90
N GLY A 84 -6.74 8.24 -6.08
CA GLY A 84 -7.46 8.68 -7.25
C GLY A 84 -8.22 7.55 -7.95
N PRO A 85 -8.73 7.81 -9.17
CA PRO A 85 -9.38 6.79 -9.98
C PRO A 85 -8.39 5.67 -10.33
N ARG A 86 -8.95 4.50 -10.67
CA ARG A 86 -8.16 3.37 -11.16
C ARG A 86 -7.65 3.66 -12.57
N LEU A 87 -6.34 3.53 -12.77
CA LEU A 87 -5.63 3.78 -14.03
C LEU A 87 -5.17 2.50 -14.73
N LYS A 88 -5.06 1.38 -14.00
CA LYS A 88 -4.75 0.06 -14.58
C LYS A 88 -5.53 -1.09 -13.96
N SER A 89 -5.56 -2.22 -14.68
CA SER A 89 -6.36 -3.40 -14.34
C SER A 89 -5.79 -4.21 -13.16
N ARG A 90 -4.50 -4.17 -12.88
CA ARG A 90 -3.92 -4.83 -11.71
C ARG A 90 -2.62 -4.15 -11.28
N SER A 91 -2.30 -4.28 -10.00
CA SER A 91 -0.96 -4.00 -9.49
C SER A 91 -0.03 -5.19 -9.72
N HIS A 92 1.26 -4.89 -9.85
CA HIS A 92 2.34 -5.83 -10.03
C HIS A 92 3.36 -5.70 -8.91
N ALA A 93 3.88 -6.83 -8.46
CA ALA A 93 4.95 -6.93 -7.48
C ALA A 93 6.18 -7.55 -8.17
N VAL A 94 7.37 -7.26 -7.65
CA VAL A 94 8.63 -7.80 -8.17
C VAL A 94 8.62 -9.33 -8.11
N ALA A 95 8.58 -9.98 -9.28
CA ALA A 95 8.25 -11.40 -9.39
C ALA A 95 9.27 -12.33 -8.70
N ASP A 96 10.57 -12.03 -8.83
CA ASP A 96 11.68 -12.80 -8.26
C ASP A 96 11.90 -12.56 -6.76
N LEU A 97 11.25 -11.54 -6.19
CA LEU A 97 11.25 -11.27 -4.74
C LEU A 97 9.96 -11.74 -4.06
N MET A 98 9.01 -12.29 -4.82
CA MET A 98 7.80 -12.87 -4.25
C MET A 98 8.13 -14.19 -3.54
N PRO A 99 7.51 -14.45 -2.37
CA PRO A 99 7.64 -15.75 -1.73
C PRO A 99 7.10 -16.84 -2.65
N SER A 100 7.62 -18.07 -2.55
CA SER A 100 7.21 -19.17 -3.42
C SER A 100 5.70 -19.44 -3.30
N VAL A 101 5.04 -19.80 -4.40
CA VAL A 101 3.58 -20.02 -4.43
C VAL A 101 3.14 -21.06 -3.38
N GLY A 102 3.97 -22.05 -3.07
CA GLY A 102 3.69 -23.04 -2.01
C GLY A 102 3.70 -22.49 -0.58
N THR A 103 4.26 -21.30 -0.37
CA THR A 103 4.19 -20.55 0.91
C THR A 103 3.06 -19.53 0.92
N TRP A 104 2.35 -19.38 -0.20
CA TRP A 104 1.17 -18.54 -0.25
C TRP A 104 0.09 -19.21 0.60
N PRO A 105 -0.69 -18.39 1.30
CA PRO A 105 -1.82 -18.93 2.03
C PRO A 105 -2.80 -19.64 1.12
N ALA A 106 -3.45 -20.67 1.65
CA ALA A 106 -4.61 -21.29 1.02
C ALA A 106 -5.56 -20.18 0.53
N ARG A 107 -6.03 -20.34 -0.71
CA ARG A 107 -7.06 -19.48 -1.28
C ARG A 107 -8.24 -19.51 -0.31
N ALA A 108 -8.87 -18.36 -0.07
CA ALA A 108 -10.04 -18.34 0.81
C ALA A 108 -11.08 -19.36 0.31
N GLU A 109 -11.53 -20.24 1.20
CA GLU A 109 -12.54 -21.26 0.89
C GLU A 109 -13.86 -20.59 0.43
N PRO A 110 -14.62 -21.22 -0.49
CA PRO A 110 -15.92 -20.72 -0.91
C PRO A 110 -16.89 -20.59 0.29
N GLY A 111 -17.37 -19.38 0.57
CA GLY A 111 -18.33 -19.11 1.67
C GLY A 111 -18.04 -17.84 2.46
N SER A 112 -16.77 -17.40 2.53
CA SER A 112 -16.41 -16.02 2.90
C SER A 112 -16.00 -15.26 1.64
N GLY A 113 -16.95 -15.00 0.76
CA GLY A 113 -16.68 -14.33 -0.51
C GLY A 113 -15.93 -13.00 -0.30
N PRO A 114 -15.04 -12.59 -1.22
CA PRO A 114 -14.52 -11.23 -1.22
C PRO A 114 -15.70 -10.27 -1.19
N ARG A 115 -15.87 -9.52 -0.09
CA ARG A 115 -16.88 -8.47 -0.04
C ARG A 115 -16.48 -7.43 -1.07
N HIS A 116 -17.37 -7.16 -2.02
CA HIS A 116 -17.18 -6.03 -2.92
C HIS A 116 -16.98 -4.77 -2.07
N SER A 117 -15.94 -4.01 -2.40
CA SER A 117 -15.77 -2.68 -1.81
C SER A 117 -17.03 -1.89 -2.11
N ARG A 118 -17.70 -1.42 -1.07
CA ARG A 118 -18.79 -0.46 -1.18
C ARG A 118 -18.34 0.89 -0.61
N PRO A 119 -19.00 1.99 -0.98
CA PRO A 119 -18.85 3.24 -0.25
C PRO A 119 -19.12 3.02 1.25
N ALA A 120 -18.34 3.67 2.09
CA ALA A 120 -18.67 3.81 3.50
C ALA A 120 -19.95 4.67 3.62
N SER A 121 -20.84 4.34 4.55
CA SER A 121 -21.93 5.24 4.89
C SER A 121 -21.40 6.47 5.64
N LEU A 122 -22.21 7.53 5.73
CA LEU A 122 -21.84 8.71 6.49
C LEU A 122 -21.63 8.39 7.99
N ASP A 123 -22.41 7.47 8.54
CA ASP A 123 -22.30 7.08 9.95
C ASP A 123 -21.05 6.22 10.20
N GLU A 124 -20.68 5.34 9.28
CA GLU A 124 -19.41 4.59 9.34
C GLU A 124 -18.21 5.53 9.26
N TYR A 125 -18.29 6.53 8.37
CA TYR A 125 -17.26 7.57 8.28
C TYR A 125 -17.14 8.37 9.59
N ARG A 126 -18.28 8.81 10.16
CA ARG A 126 -18.30 9.56 11.42
C ARG A 126 -17.76 8.73 12.58
N ALA A 127 -18.17 7.47 12.71
CA ALA A 127 -17.67 6.57 13.74
C ALA A 127 -16.15 6.36 13.64
N MET A 128 -15.62 6.15 12.42
CA MET A 128 -14.17 6.06 12.18
C MET A 128 -13.46 7.36 12.55
N ARG A 129 -13.98 8.52 12.12
CA ARG A 129 -13.42 9.84 12.46
C ARG A 129 -13.41 10.05 13.98
N ASP A 130 -14.51 9.77 14.66
CA ASP A 130 -14.66 10.00 16.09
C ASP A 130 -13.71 9.10 16.90
N GLU A 131 -13.47 7.86 16.44
CA GLU A 131 -12.44 6.99 17.00
C GLU A 131 -11.04 7.60 16.85
N LEU A 132 -10.68 8.07 15.66
CA LEU A 132 -9.39 8.72 15.41
C LEU A 132 -9.21 9.99 16.27
N ALA A 133 -10.26 10.79 16.43
CA ALA A 133 -10.25 11.98 17.29
C ALA A 133 -10.13 11.61 18.77
N ARG A 134 -10.84 10.59 19.25
CA ARG A 134 -10.75 10.10 20.64
C ARG A 134 -9.34 9.59 20.98
N GLN A 135 -8.64 9.04 19.99
CA GLN A 135 -7.25 8.62 20.10
C GLN A 135 -6.24 9.77 19.92
N GLY A 136 -6.71 11.01 19.66
CA GLY A 136 -5.85 12.17 19.45
C GLY A 136 -5.06 12.15 18.13
N LEU A 137 -5.48 11.32 17.16
CA LEU A 137 -4.79 11.17 15.87
C LEU A 137 -5.17 12.25 14.85
N ILE A 138 -6.34 12.88 15.05
CA ILE A 138 -6.85 14.00 14.28
C ILE A 138 -7.52 15.01 15.22
N GLY A 139 -7.57 16.28 14.81
CA GLY A 139 -8.21 17.39 15.53
C GLY A 139 -9.53 17.81 14.93
#